data_AF-A0A9P5VML6-F1
#
_entry.id   AF-A0A9P5VML6-F1
#
_cell.length_a   1.000
_cell.length_b   1.000
_cell.length_c   1.000
_cell.angle_alpha   90.00
_cell.angle_beta   90.00
_cell.angle_gamma   90.00
#
_symmetry.space_group_name_H-M   'P 1'
#
loop_
_entity.id
_entity.type
_entity.pdbx_description
1 polymer ?
#
loop_
_entity_poly.entity_id
_entity_poly.type
_entity_poly.pdbx_seq_one_letter_code
_entity_poly.pdbx_strand_id
1 'polypeptide(L)'
;MQEKNKGDFMLPVEEAPLLSHNNYSNGQPRTNCTRGVSGAHENTRKRALARRGFVAILVAWLYWSVFGHPGFRGGFFGGHHDDRCRKDLVPWDGPSKIEATTSNLEVKFGKGNLVTSVQVLTGDVSEPTVIIRANVSASHHHDPDSDHGDYDDKVVVAAKTLKTYKDYGLHLEVQDDDGKVRVYFWAEENFGHRHRERFCGNIDVDVVLPKDLKEFGRLAVLGTLLKVTTHDISAIAFEKVKFSSVVGSIVVDSLVTDSLVSDVTTGPIVVKALTAPSGTPLKATLSTTVGQADLVAIVPDLSDDYEGDGHTVDIHSTTGDIHLDVSPADNSKKSSHTTPGDISVTTSTDVGLAVNNIDLADGQLLFLRSKSATGTVDSTVSDKFLGQFSLRTDMGTVAVIGAEDSASEIEYQKNSPRVKIGRKFIKTDDGKVQEGQIAVLSDFGRAKLTFV
;
A
#
# COMPACT_ATOMS: atom_id res chain seq x y z
N MET A 1 -45.19 17.05 17.53
CA MET A 1 -45.75 16.23 16.44
C MET A 1 -44.82 16.39 15.25
N GLN A 2 -44.02 15.44 14.78
CA GLN A 2 -44.03 13.98 14.86
C GLN A 2 -42.63 13.47 15.26
N GLU A 3 -42.59 12.45 16.11
CA GLU A 3 -41.41 11.61 16.34
C GLU A 3 -41.09 10.80 15.06
N LYS A 4 -39.83 10.82 14.62
CA LYS A 4 -39.33 9.88 13.61
C LYS A 4 -38.34 8.93 14.27
N ASN A 5 -38.71 7.65 14.18
CA ASN A 5 -38.03 6.46 14.67
C ASN A 5 -36.52 6.45 14.38
N LYS A 6 -35.75 6.21 15.44
CA LYS A 6 -34.42 5.60 15.34
C LYS A 6 -34.58 4.19 14.78
N GLY A 7 -34.12 3.96 13.57
CA GLY A 7 -33.95 2.62 13.02
C GLY A 7 -32.62 2.04 13.49
N ASP A 8 -32.68 0.97 14.28
CA ASP A 8 -31.53 0.14 14.60
C ASP A 8 -31.00 -0.51 13.31
N PHE A 9 -29.84 -0.04 12.84
CA PHE A 9 -29.07 -0.68 11.78
C PHE A 9 -28.22 -1.80 12.41
N MET A 10 -28.84 -2.94 12.70
CA MET A 10 -28.13 -4.20 12.92
C MET A 10 -27.93 -4.87 11.56
N LEU A 11 -26.70 -4.84 11.03
CA LEU A 11 -26.26 -5.75 9.98
C LEU A 11 -25.59 -6.99 10.60
N PRO A 12 -25.70 -8.17 9.97
CA PRO A 12 -25.55 -9.45 10.62
C PRO A 12 -24.09 -9.72 11.00
N VAL A 13 -23.91 -10.12 12.27
CA VAL A 13 -22.70 -10.79 12.74
C VAL A 13 -22.58 -12.09 11.96
N GLU A 14 -21.66 -12.12 11.00
CA GLU A 14 -21.27 -13.35 10.30
C GLU A 14 -20.87 -14.41 11.33
N GLU A 15 -21.55 -15.55 11.26
CA GLU A 15 -21.53 -16.62 12.23
C GLU A 15 -20.12 -17.17 12.48
N ALA A 16 -19.56 -16.87 13.65
CA ALA A 16 -18.57 -17.76 14.26
C ALA A 16 -19.31 -19.02 14.74
N PRO A 17 -18.82 -20.24 14.46
CA PRO A 17 -19.53 -21.46 14.81
C PRO A 17 -19.47 -21.66 16.33
N LEU A 18 -20.55 -21.29 17.01
CA LEU A 18 -20.78 -21.65 18.40
C LEU A 18 -21.52 -22.98 18.46
N LEU A 19 -20.81 -23.95 19.04
CA LEU A 19 -21.30 -25.22 19.54
C LEU A 19 -22.63 -25.04 20.30
N SER A 20 -23.68 -25.72 19.84
CA SER A 20 -24.98 -25.77 20.51
C SER A 20 -25.04 -26.88 21.55
N HIS A 21 -25.48 -26.51 22.75
CA HIS A 21 -26.11 -27.36 23.77
C HIS A 21 -26.99 -26.41 24.60
N ASN A 22 -28.18 -26.71 25.10
CA ASN A 22 -29.15 -27.80 25.00
C ASN A 22 -30.46 -27.17 25.55
N ASN A 23 -31.63 -27.70 25.19
CA ASN A 23 -32.78 -27.65 26.10
C ASN A 23 -33.54 -28.98 26.08
N TYR A 24 -33.96 -29.35 27.29
CA TYR A 24 -34.38 -30.66 27.80
C TYR A 24 -35.67 -31.25 27.18
N SER A 25 -35.75 -32.58 27.06
CA SER A 25 -36.78 -33.36 27.78
C SER A 25 -36.43 -34.85 27.94
N ASN A 26 -36.71 -35.35 29.15
CA ASN A 26 -37.04 -36.73 29.57
C ASN A 26 -36.07 -37.91 29.38
N GLY A 27 -35.37 -38.23 30.49
CA GLY A 27 -35.48 -39.52 31.18
C GLY A 27 -34.84 -40.76 30.56
N GLN A 28 -33.60 -41.10 30.98
CA GLN A 28 -33.14 -42.45 31.36
C GLN A 28 -31.63 -42.46 31.76
N PRO A 29 -31.11 -43.52 32.42
CA PRO A 29 -30.05 -43.38 33.41
C PRO A 29 -28.62 -43.29 32.85
N ARG A 30 -27.77 -42.65 33.66
CA ARG A 30 -26.36 -42.34 33.44
C ARG A 30 -25.52 -43.58 33.08
N THR A 31 -24.88 -43.53 31.92
CA THR A 31 -23.63 -44.25 31.63
C THR A 31 -22.48 -43.26 31.50
N ASN A 32 -21.42 -43.49 32.27
CA ASN A 32 -20.21 -42.70 32.29
C ASN A 32 -19.49 -42.79 30.93
N CYS A 33 -19.40 -41.67 30.22
CA CYS A 33 -18.53 -41.51 29.06
C CYS A 33 -17.54 -40.36 29.32
N THR A 34 -16.42 -40.68 29.96
CA THR A 34 -15.16 -39.95 29.77
C THR A 34 -14.72 -40.15 28.32
N ARG A 35 -15.00 -39.19 27.43
CA ARG A 35 -14.44 -39.14 26.08
C ARG A 35 -13.72 -37.81 25.86
N GLY A 36 -12.46 -37.93 25.49
CA GLY A 36 -11.43 -36.89 25.53
C GLY A 36 -11.69 -35.68 24.63
N VAL A 37 -11.44 -34.51 25.21
CA VAL A 37 -11.39 -33.18 24.58
C VAL A 37 -10.05 -32.97 23.82
N SER A 38 -9.18 -33.98 23.73
CA SER A 38 -7.86 -33.85 23.08
C SER A 38 -7.91 -33.72 21.56
N GLY A 39 -8.97 -34.23 20.90
CA GLY A 39 -9.02 -34.30 19.42
C GLY A 39 -9.31 -32.98 18.69
N ALA A 40 -10.07 -32.06 19.30
CA ALA A 40 -10.41 -30.79 18.66
C ALA A 40 -9.20 -29.83 18.61
N HIS A 41 -8.39 -29.82 19.67
CA HIS A 41 -7.20 -28.98 19.77
C HIS A 41 -6.07 -29.45 18.83
N GLU A 42 -6.00 -30.75 18.55
CA GLU A 42 -5.00 -31.33 17.66
C GLU A 42 -5.28 -31.02 16.18
N ASN A 43 -6.54 -31.02 15.77
CA ASN A 43 -6.93 -30.70 14.40
C ASN A 43 -6.72 -29.21 14.05
N THR A 44 -6.96 -28.29 14.99
CA THR A 44 -6.67 -26.86 14.80
C THR A 44 -5.16 -26.62 14.75
N ARG A 45 -4.39 -27.32 15.60
CA ARG A 45 -2.91 -27.27 15.58
C ARG A 45 -2.32 -27.82 14.28
N LYS A 46 -2.86 -28.92 13.74
CA LYS A 46 -2.45 -29.50 12.44
C LYS A 46 -2.78 -28.57 11.28
N ARG A 47 -3.94 -27.91 11.28
CA ARG A 47 -4.30 -26.90 10.28
C ARG A 47 -3.40 -25.66 10.35
N ALA A 48 -3.06 -25.19 11.55
CA ALA A 48 -2.11 -24.08 11.73
C ALA A 48 -0.69 -24.44 11.29
N LEU A 49 -0.21 -25.66 11.61
CA LEU A 49 1.08 -26.16 11.13
C LEU A 49 1.10 -26.36 9.61
N ALA A 50 0.01 -26.85 9.02
CA ALA A 50 -0.13 -26.97 7.56
C ALA A 50 -0.14 -25.59 6.89
N ARG A 51 -0.78 -24.58 7.48
CA ARG A 51 -0.72 -23.18 7.02
C ARG A 51 0.68 -22.59 7.16
N ARG A 52 1.40 -22.85 8.26
CA ARG A 52 2.82 -22.46 8.41
C ARG A 52 3.71 -23.14 7.39
N GLY A 53 3.51 -24.43 7.16
CA GLY A 53 4.20 -25.18 6.11
C GLY A 53 3.90 -24.60 4.75
N PHE A 54 2.63 -24.31 4.46
CA PHE A 54 2.21 -23.73 3.18
C PHE A 54 2.75 -22.31 2.99
N VAL A 55 2.68 -21.42 3.99
CA VAL A 55 3.25 -20.07 3.92
C VAL A 55 4.76 -20.10 3.85
N ALA A 56 5.45 -20.94 4.65
CA ALA A 56 6.90 -21.09 4.54
C ALA A 56 7.31 -21.69 3.18
N ILE A 57 6.53 -22.64 2.65
CA ILE A 57 6.72 -23.17 1.29
C ILE A 57 6.40 -22.10 0.26
N LEU A 58 5.40 -21.24 0.46
CA LEU A 58 4.98 -20.22 -0.49
C LEU A 58 5.92 -19.02 -0.46
N VAL A 59 6.46 -18.64 0.69
CA VAL A 59 7.56 -17.68 0.84
C VAL A 59 8.85 -18.27 0.30
N ALA A 60 9.18 -19.54 0.61
CA ALA A 60 10.33 -20.21 0.02
C ALA A 60 10.16 -20.41 -1.50
N TRP A 61 8.94 -20.60 -1.98
CA TRP A 61 8.60 -20.77 -3.40
C TRP A 61 8.54 -19.43 -4.11
N LEU A 62 8.06 -18.35 -3.50
CA LEU A 62 8.15 -16.97 -4.00
C LEU A 62 9.62 -16.55 -4.01
N TYR A 63 10.33 -16.78 -2.91
CA TYR A 63 11.78 -16.61 -2.85
C TYR A 63 12.49 -17.49 -3.88
N TRP A 64 12.02 -18.70 -4.18
CA TRP A 64 12.60 -19.56 -5.22
C TRP A 64 12.11 -19.23 -6.64
N SER A 65 10.96 -18.61 -6.82
CA SER A 65 10.50 -18.20 -8.16
C SER A 65 11.10 -16.85 -8.53
N VAL A 66 11.25 -15.95 -7.56
CA VAL A 66 11.97 -14.68 -7.67
C VAL A 66 13.49 -14.88 -7.63
N PHE A 67 14.03 -15.78 -6.81
CA PHE A 67 15.49 -15.99 -6.62
C PHE A 67 15.96 -17.43 -6.83
N GLY A 68 15.19 -18.30 -7.48
CA GLY A 68 15.52 -19.73 -7.67
C GLY A 68 15.27 -20.27 -9.08
N HIS A 69 14.62 -19.50 -9.96
CA HIS A 69 14.70 -19.76 -11.39
C HIS A 69 16.15 -19.57 -11.87
N PRO A 70 16.74 -20.48 -12.66
CA PRO A 70 18.08 -20.32 -13.22
C PRO A 70 18.24 -19.04 -14.06
N GLY A 71 17.14 -18.44 -14.52
CA GLY A 71 17.12 -17.11 -15.16
C GLY A 71 17.27 -15.94 -14.18
N PHE A 72 16.85 -16.09 -12.92
CA PHE A 72 16.89 -15.06 -11.87
C PHE A 72 18.04 -15.28 -10.85
N ARG A 73 18.49 -16.53 -10.62
CA ARG A 73 19.67 -16.87 -9.79
C ARG A 73 21.01 -16.44 -10.38
N GLY A 74 21.05 -16.10 -11.66
CA GLY A 74 22.29 -15.74 -12.34
C GLY A 74 22.65 -14.25 -12.31
N GLY A 75 21.80 -13.34 -11.80
CA GLY A 75 21.95 -11.92 -12.12
C GLY A 75 21.90 -10.89 -11.00
N PHE A 76 21.51 -11.22 -9.77
CA PHE A 76 21.33 -10.16 -8.75
C PHE A 76 22.19 -10.25 -7.49
N PHE A 77 22.59 -11.45 -7.02
CA PHE A 77 23.48 -11.56 -5.85
C PHE A 77 24.41 -12.78 -5.97
N GLY A 78 25.66 -12.56 -6.42
CA GLY A 78 26.79 -13.38 -5.97
C GLY A 78 27.15 -14.66 -6.74
N GLY A 79 26.87 -14.75 -8.05
CA GLY A 79 27.53 -15.72 -8.92
C GLY A 79 28.51 -15.00 -9.84
N HIS A 80 29.80 -15.35 -9.80
CA HIS A 80 30.89 -14.84 -10.64
C HIS A 80 30.74 -15.16 -12.16
N HIS A 81 29.53 -15.09 -12.72
CA HIS A 81 29.39 -14.69 -14.11
C HIS A 81 29.41 -13.17 -14.12
N ASP A 82 30.64 -12.67 -14.10
CA ASP A 82 31.07 -11.37 -14.62
C ASP A 82 29.92 -10.68 -15.38
N ASP A 83 29.20 -9.79 -14.70
CA ASP A 83 28.06 -9.01 -15.22
C ASP A 83 28.62 -7.93 -16.17
N ARG A 84 29.44 -8.36 -17.14
CA ARG A 84 30.22 -7.53 -18.08
C ARG A 84 29.32 -6.58 -18.85
N CYS A 85 28.07 -6.96 -19.04
CA CYS A 85 27.03 -6.14 -19.63
C CYS A 85 26.90 -4.75 -18.99
N ARG A 86 27.23 -4.59 -17.69
CA ARG A 86 27.20 -3.29 -16.99
C ARG A 86 28.55 -2.59 -16.90
N LYS A 87 29.65 -3.25 -17.27
CA LYS A 87 30.99 -2.65 -17.20
C LYS A 87 31.22 -1.67 -18.35
N ASP A 88 30.59 -1.93 -19.49
CA ASP A 88 30.75 -1.16 -20.74
C ASP A 88 29.43 -0.48 -21.14
N LEU A 89 28.76 0.19 -20.19
CA LEU A 89 27.59 1.01 -20.52
C LEU A 89 28.04 2.32 -21.18
N VAL A 90 27.42 2.65 -22.30
CA VAL A 90 27.60 3.91 -23.02
C VAL A 90 26.35 4.80 -22.84
N PRO A 91 26.49 6.13 -22.89
CA PRO A 91 25.34 7.03 -22.89
C PRO A 91 24.37 6.67 -24.02
N TRP A 92 23.08 6.62 -23.70
CA TRP A 92 22.03 6.39 -24.69
C TRP A 92 21.76 7.69 -25.45
N ASP A 93 21.77 7.62 -26.79
CA ASP A 93 21.55 8.77 -27.68
C ASP A 93 20.06 9.08 -27.94
N GLY A 94 19.17 8.48 -27.14
CA GLY A 94 17.74 8.75 -27.21
C GLY A 94 17.35 10.11 -26.63
N PRO A 95 16.06 10.45 -26.66
CA PRO A 95 15.55 11.70 -26.10
C PRO A 95 15.91 11.85 -24.62
N SER A 96 16.53 12.98 -24.28
CA SER A 96 16.88 13.34 -22.91
C SER A 96 15.78 14.14 -22.20
N LYS A 97 14.78 14.64 -22.94
CA LYS A 97 13.70 15.48 -22.40
C LYS A 97 12.39 15.24 -23.15
N ILE A 98 11.29 15.13 -22.41
CA ILE A 98 9.91 15.09 -22.92
C ILE A 98 9.10 16.12 -22.14
N GLU A 99 8.53 17.09 -22.83
CA GLU A 99 7.61 18.08 -22.24
C GLU A 99 6.17 17.56 -22.38
N ALA A 100 5.38 17.70 -21.31
CA ALA A 100 4.00 17.29 -21.25
C ALA A 100 3.11 18.50 -20.99
N THR A 101 2.24 18.81 -21.95
CA THR A 101 1.28 19.93 -21.89
C THR A 101 0.02 19.60 -21.08
N THR A 102 -0.02 18.42 -20.45
CA THR A 102 -1.24 17.88 -19.82
C THR A 102 -1.07 17.74 -18.31
N SER A 103 -2.19 17.73 -17.59
CA SER A 103 -2.23 17.50 -16.15
C SER A 103 -2.21 16.01 -15.76
N ASN A 104 -2.05 15.10 -16.72
CA ASN A 104 -2.00 13.66 -16.47
C ASN A 104 -0.75 13.04 -17.10
N LEU A 105 0.13 12.51 -16.25
CA LEU A 105 1.41 11.95 -16.67
C LEU A 105 1.56 10.53 -16.14
N GLU A 106 1.92 9.61 -17.02
CA GLU A 106 2.28 8.24 -16.66
C GLU A 106 3.65 7.90 -17.22
N VAL A 107 4.57 7.50 -16.34
CA VAL A 107 5.88 6.95 -16.69
C VAL A 107 5.87 5.47 -16.38
N LYS A 108 6.14 4.64 -17.39
CA LYS A 108 6.04 3.19 -17.27
C LYS A 108 7.33 2.52 -17.74
N PHE A 109 7.75 1.49 -17.01
CA PHE A 109 8.90 0.66 -17.33
C PHE A 109 8.44 -0.78 -17.56
N GLY A 110 8.74 -1.28 -18.75
CA GLY A 110 8.40 -2.62 -19.21
C GLY A 110 9.35 -3.68 -18.69
N LYS A 111 9.38 -4.80 -19.41
CA LYS A 111 10.30 -5.91 -19.15
C LYS A 111 11.70 -5.59 -19.69
N GLY A 112 12.70 -6.31 -19.16
CA GLY A 112 14.10 -6.17 -19.53
C GLY A 112 15.01 -6.09 -18.31
N ASN A 113 16.32 -6.27 -18.51
CA ASN A 113 17.32 -6.07 -17.45
C ASN A 113 17.63 -4.56 -17.30
N LEU A 114 16.61 -3.82 -16.86
CA LEU A 114 16.67 -2.38 -16.66
C LEU A 114 16.80 -2.09 -15.16
N VAL A 115 17.84 -1.36 -14.80
CA VAL A 115 18.03 -0.72 -13.49
C VAL A 115 17.40 0.65 -13.60
N THR A 116 16.26 0.86 -12.96
CA THR A 116 15.51 2.10 -13.14
C THR A 116 15.29 2.80 -11.81
N SER A 117 15.49 4.11 -11.82
CA SER A 117 15.21 5.00 -10.69
C SER A 117 14.38 6.17 -11.19
N VAL A 118 13.36 6.54 -10.42
CA VAL A 118 12.49 7.68 -10.75
C VAL A 118 12.46 8.65 -9.59
N GLN A 119 12.70 9.92 -9.87
CA GLN A 119 12.52 11.02 -8.94
C GLN A 119 11.36 11.90 -9.42
N VAL A 120 10.46 12.26 -8.54
CA VAL A 120 9.41 13.25 -8.80
C VAL A 120 9.71 14.48 -7.96
N LEU A 121 9.87 15.64 -8.61
CA LEU A 121 10.28 16.86 -7.94
C LEU A 121 9.70 18.11 -8.59
N THR A 122 9.72 19.24 -7.89
CA THR A 122 9.44 20.55 -8.50
C THR A 122 10.70 21.24 -8.98
N GLY A 123 10.66 21.91 -10.12
CA GLY A 123 11.83 22.59 -10.70
C GLY A 123 11.47 23.79 -11.57
N ASP A 124 12.51 24.45 -12.08
CA ASP A 124 12.38 25.62 -12.96
C ASP A 124 12.05 25.17 -14.40
N VAL A 125 10.83 24.67 -14.59
CA VAL A 125 10.27 24.26 -15.88
C VAL A 125 8.94 24.97 -16.09
N SER A 126 8.63 25.35 -17.34
CA SER A 126 7.35 25.99 -17.68
C SER A 126 6.19 24.99 -17.75
N GLU A 127 6.50 23.73 -18.04
CA GLU A 127 5.54 22.64 -18.19
C GLU A 127 6.08 21.38 -17.51
N PRO A 128 5.22 20.47 -17.04
CA PRO A 128 5.63 19.15 -16.58
C PRO A 128 6.60 18.49 -17.57
N THR A 129 7.77 18.11 -17.08
CA THR A 129 8.87 17.64 -17.93
C THR A 129 9.41 16.33 -17.40
N VAL A 130 9.61 15.35 -18.27
CA VAL A 130 10.33 14.11 -18.00
C VAL A 130 11.76 14.26 -18.53
N ILE A 131 12.74 14.29 -17.63
CA ILE A 131 14.17 14.31 -17.95
C ILE A 131 14.70 12.88 -17.86
N ILE A 132 15.39 12.43 -18.90
CA ILE A 132 15.84 11.05 -19.04
C ILE A 132 17.37 11.04 -19.11
N ARG A 133 17.99 10.22 -18.25
CA ARG A 133 19.41 9.91 -18.28
C ARG A 133 19.55 8.40 -18.34
N ALA A 134 20.02 7.88 -19.46
CA ALA A 134 20.18 6.44 -19.64
C ALA A 134 21.59 6.09 -20.11
N ASN A 135 22.13 4.99 -19.57
CA ASN A 135 23.33 4.34 -20.05
C ASN A 135 22.99 2.89 -20.39
N VAL A 136 23.34 2.44 -21.59
CA VAL A 136 22.96 1.13 -22.13
C VAL A 136 24.20 0.35 -22.56
N SER A 137 24.12 -0.98 -22.58
CA SER A 137 25.22 -1.83 -23.05
C SER A 137 25.62 -1.45 -24.48
N ALA A 138 26.91 -1.21 -24.72
CA ALA A 138 27.42 -0.93 -26.06
C ALA A 138 27.03 -2.06 -27.02
N SER A 139 26.46 -1.72 -28.17
CA SER A 139 26.18 -2.70 -29.22
C SER A 139 27.51 -3.14 -29.85
N HIS A 140 27.96 -4.37 -29.58
CA HIS A 140 29.18 -4.93 -30.18
C HIS A 140 29.05 -5.35 -31.66
N HIS A 141 28.14 -4.74 -32.42
CA HIS A 141 27.93 -5.03 -33.84
C HIS A 141 28.12 -3.81 -34.72
N HIS A 142 29.35 -3.30 -34.74
CA HIS A 142 29.91 -2.82 -35.99
C HIS A 142 30.83 -3.94 -36.52
N ASP A 143 30.22 -4.90 -37.22
CA ASP A 143 30.96 -5.55 -38.29
C ASP A 143 30.82 -4.56 -39.48
N PRO A 144 31.88 -3.81 -39.84
CA PRO A 144 31.81 -2.77 -40.86
C PRO A 144 31.46 -3.30 -42.26
N ASP A 145 31.37 -4.62 -42.41
CA ASP A 145 31.14 -5.32 -43.68
C ASP A 145 29.70 -5.85 -43.84
N SER A 146 28.80 -5.66 -42.88
CA SER A 146 27.39 -6.04 -43.08
C SER A 146 26.60 -4.89 -43.74
N ASP A 147 26.57 -4.91 -45.07
CA ASP A 147 25.69 -4.14 -45.98
C ASP A 147 24.19 -4.45 -45.70
N HIS A 148 23.70 -4.14 -44.50
CA HIS A 148 22.28 -4.14 -44.20
C HIS A 148 21.82 -2.69 -44.16
N GLY A 149 21.19 -2.30 -45.28
CA GLY A 149 20.79 -0.95 -45.59
C GLY A 149 19.97 -0.26 -44.51
N ASP A 150 20.13 1.05 -44.51
CA ASP A 150 19.42 2.06 -43.73
C ASP A 150 17.97 1.68 -43.43
N TYR A 151 17.73 1.14 -42.23
CA TYR A 151 16.42 1.23 -41.60
C TYR A 151 16.31 2.58 -40.91
N ASP A 152 16.15 3.62 -41.73
CA ASP A 152 15.66 4.93 -41.31
C ASP A 152 14.14 4.82 -41.07
N ASP A 153 13.75 3.91 -40.17
CA ASP A 153 12.36 3.56 -39.92
C ASP A 153 11.75 4.55 -38.92
N LYS A 154 11.59 5.80 -39.38
CA LYS A 154 10.65 6.76 -38.80
C LYS A 154 9.24 6.21 -39.03
N VAL A 155 8.79 5.37 -38.12
CA VAL A 155 7.40 4.88 -38.11
C VAL A 155 6.48 6.06 -37.82
N VAL A 156 5.98 6.69 -38.88
CA VAL A 156 4.86 7.64 -38.84
C VAL A 156 3.58 6.82 -38.98
N VAL A 157 2.93 6.51 -37.85
CA VAL A 157 1.55 6.01 -37.86
C VAL A 157 0.63 7.17 -37.52
N ALA A 158 -0.34 7.42 -38.40
CA ALA A 158 -1.27 8.53 -38.30
C ALA A 158 -2.32 8.32 -37.19
N ALA A 159 -2.66 9.46 -36.57
CA ALA A 159 -3.64 9.73 -35.50
C ALA A 159 -3.14 9.48 -34.07
N LYS A 160 -2.91 10.60 -33.34
CA LYS A 160 -2.26 10.73 -32.02
C LYS A 160 -0.78 10.36 -32.01
N THR A 161 0.04 11.33 -31.62
CA THR A 161 1.48 11.36 -31.90
C THR A 161 2.24 10.25 -31.17
N LEU A 162 2.40 9.09 -31.80
CA LEU A 162 3.34 8.05 -31.39
C LEU A 162 4.73 8.45 -31.88
N LYS A 163 5.66 8.77 -30.97
CA LYS A 163 7.10 8.81 -31.30
C LYS A 163 7.77 7.60 -30.67
N THR A 164 8.18 6.65 -31.51
CA THR A 164 8.96 5.49 -31.08
C THR A 164 10.42 5.73 -31.43
N TYR A 165 11.29 5.74 -30.42
CA TYR A 165 12.74 5.78 -30.60
C TYR A 165 13.27 4.36 -30.44
N LYS A 166 13.85 3.84 -31.52
CA LYS A 166 14.46 2.50 -31.55
C LYS A 166 15.96 2.68 -31.75
N ASP A 167 16.69 2.77 -30.65
CA ASP A 167 18.14 2.66 -30.67
C ASP A 167 18.55 1.49 -29.80
N TYR A 168 19.17 0.48 -30.44
CA TYR A 168 19.94 -0.59 -29.81
C TYR A 168 19.43 -1.04 -28.42
N GLY A 169 18.41 -1.88 -28.42
CA GLY A 169 17.97 -2.65 -27.25
C GLY A 169 17.14 -1.92 -26.20
N LEU A 170 17.23 -0.57 -26.06
CA LEU A 170 16.30 0.23 -25.26
C LEU A 170 15.33 0.99 -26.16
N HIS A 171 14.05 0.85 -25.87
CA HIS A 171 12.99 1.51 -26.61
C HIS A 171 12.26 2.50 -25.72
N LEU A 172 11.86 3.61 -26.33
CA LEU A 172 11.04 4.63 -25.73
C LEU A 172 9.85 4.93 -26.65
N GLU A 173 8.65 4.91 -26.07
CA GLU A 173 7.41 5.35 -26.70
C GLU A 173 6.81 6.47 -25.90
N VAL A 174 6.46 7.54 -26.60
CA VAL A 174 5.68 8.64 -26.05
C VAL A 174 4.32 8.64 -26.75
N GLN A 175 3.26 8.46 -25.97
CA GLN A 175 1.88 8.58 -26.41
C GLN A 175 1.26 9.82 -25.79
N ASP A 176 0.64 10.67 -26.60
CA ASP A 176 -0.14 11.81 -26.15
C ASP A 176 -1.60 11.61 -26.58
N ASP A 177 -2.43 11.22 -25.62
CA ASP A 177 -3.82 10.87 -25.82
C ASP A 177 -4.73 11.79 -25.00
N ASP A 178 -5.46 12.71 -25.66
CA ASP A 178 -6.55 13.54 -25.09
C ASP A 178 -6.38 13.87 -23.60
N GLY A 179 -5.37 14.67 -23.27
CA GLY A 179 -5.14 15.15 -21.91
C GLY A 179 -4.34 14.20 -21.01
N LYS A 180 -3.69 13.16 -21.57
CA LYS A 180 -2.75 12.29 -20.87
C LYS A 180 -1.52 12.00 -21.71
N VAL A 181 -0.35 12.26 -21.12
CA VAL A 181 0.95 11.85 -21.68
C VAL A 181 1.41 10.55 -21.01
N ARG A 182 1.79 9.56 -21.83
CA ARG A 182 2.39 8.30 -21.39
C ARG A 182 3.80 8.18 -21.96
N VAL A 183 4.76 7.97 -21.08
CA VAL A 183 6.17 7.72 -21.41
C VAL A 183 6.48 6.28 -21.03
N TYR A 184 6.73 5.43 -22.02
CA TYR A 184 6.95 4.00 -21.83
C TYR A 184 8.34 3.58 -22.28
N PHE A 185 9.10 3.00 -21.34
CA PHE A 185 10.41 2.40 -21.60
C PHE A 185 10.29 0.88 -21.62
N TRP A 186 10.96 0.21 -22.54
CA TRP A 186 11.14 -1.25 -22.48
C TRP A 186 12.41 -1.65 -23.20
N ALA A 187 12.93 -2.83 -22.88
CA ALA A 187 14.07 -3.38 -23.60
C ALA A 187 13.70 -4.68 -24.30
N GLU A 188 14.32 -4.92 -25.45
CA GLU A 188 14.24 -6.21 -26.12
C GLU A 188 14.90 -7.29 -25.25
N GLU A 189 14.20 -8.41 -25.03
CA GLU A 189 14.74 -9.55 -24.28
C GLU A 189 15.78 -10.36 -25.10
N ASN A 190 16.37 -9.78 -26.14
CA ASN A 190 17.12 -10.50 -27.19
C ASN A 190 18.14 -11.50 -26.62
N PHE A 191 17.72 -12.76 -26.56
CA PHE A 191 18.58 -13.94 -26.62
C PHE A 191 18.74 -14.30 -28.10
N GLY A 192 19.48 -13.51 -28.86
CA GLY A 192 19.86 -13.89 -30.20
C GLY A 192 20.69 -15.18 -30.14
N HIS A 193 20.27 -16.23 -30.86
CA HIS A 193 20.91 -17.56 -30.84
C HIS A 193 22.42 -17.60 -31.18
N ARG A 194 23.04 -16.47 -31.53
CA ARG A 194 24.46 -16.35 -31.88
C ARG A 194 25.27 -15.38 -31.00
N HIS A 195 24.66 -14.54 -30.17
CA HIS A 195 25.38 -13.56 -29.35
C HIS A 195 24.97 -13.68 -27.88
N ARG A 196 25.96 -13.97 -27.02
CA ARG A 196 25.78 -14.35 -25.60
C ARG A 196 25.57 -13.16 -24.66
N GLU A 197 25.47 -11.95 -25.18
CA GLU A 197 25.46 -10.75 -24.36
C GLU A 197 24.03 -10.26 -24.20
N ARG A 198 23.58 -10.26 -22.95
CA ARG A 198 22.27 -9.73 -22.56
C ARG A 198 22.29 -8.22 -22.75
N PHE A 199 21.15 -7.62 -23.08
CA PHE A 199 21.00 -6.17 -23.00
C PHE A 199 20.91 -5.73 -21.53
N CYS A 200 21.57 -4.63 -21.17
CA CYS A 200 21.40 -3.97 -19.87
C CYS A 200 21.27 -2.47 -20.04
N GLY A 201 20.47 -1.85 -19.19
CA GLY A 201 20.36 -0.39 -19.13
C GLY A 201 20.22 0.11 -17.70
N ASN A 202 20.88 1.22 -17.40
CA ASN A 202 20.61 2.04 -16.23
C ASN A 202 19.83 3.26 -16.70
N ILE A 203 18.64 3.49 -16.15
CA ILE A 203 17.75 4.59 -16.55
C ILE A 203 17.35 5.37 -15.30
N ASP A 204 17.79 6.61 -15.24
CA ASP A 204 17.36 7.58 -14.24
C ASP A 204 16.38 8.56 -14.90
N VAL A 205 15.20 8.68 -14.33
CA VAL A 205 14.15 9.59 -14.82
C VAL A 205 13.77 10.58 -13.74
N ASP A 206 13.83 11.88 -14.07
CA ASP A 206 13.25 12.92 -13.24
C ASP A 206 11.93 13.39 -13.86
N VAL A 207 10.85 13.28 -13.11
CA VAL A 207 9.58 13.94 -13.40
C VAL A 207 9.59 15.29 -12.68
N VAL A 208 9.83 16.35 -13.44
CA VAL A 208 9.95 17.72 -12.94
C VAL A 208 8.65 18.47 -13.20
N LEU A 209 7.98 18.90 -12.13
CA LEU A 209 6.78 19.72 -12.17
C LEU A 209 7.14 21.21 -12.00
N PRO A 210 6.40 22.15 -12.62
CA PRO A 210 6.62 23.57 -12.40
C PRO A 210 6.46 23.97 -10.93
N LYS A 211 7.35 24.83 -10.41
CA LYS A 211 7.30 25.30 -9.00
C LYS A 211 6.05 26.10 -8.64
N ASP A 212 5.46 26.77 -9.63
CA ASP A 212 4.26 27.58 -9.49
C ASP A 212 2.96 26.77 -9.66
N LEU A 213 3.07 25.51 -10.08
CA LEU A 213 1.94 24.59 -10.20
C LEU A 213 1.27 24.39 -8.83
N LYS A 214 -0.06 24.51 -8.80
CA LYS A 214 -0.87 24.34 -7.57
C LYS A 214 -1.67 23.06 -7.57
N GLU A 215 -2.13 22.65 -8.73
CA GLU A 215 -2.95 21.47 -8.91
C GLU A 215 -2.42 20.65 -10.07
N PHE A 216 -2.51 19.33 -9.95
CA PHE A 216 -2.18 18.39 -11.00
C PHE A 216 -3.22 17.28 -10.99
N GLY A 217 -3.52 16.72 -12.15
CA GLY A 217 -4.47 15.62 -12.25
C GLY A 217 -3.83 14.34 -11.71
N ARG A 218 -3.40 13.49 -12.63
CA ARG A 218 -2.95 12.13 -12.30
C ARG A 218 -1.46 11.96 -12.57
N LEU A 219 -0.76 11.47 -11.57
CA LEU A 219 0.64 11.03 -11.71
C LEU A 219 0.73 9.52 -11.50
N ALA A 220 1.31 8.81 -12.46
CA ALA A 220 1.56 7.38 -12.34
C ALA A 220 3.02 7.03 -12.68
N VAL A 221 3.69 6.28 -11.81
CA VAL A 221 5.02 5.71 -12.08
C VAL A 221 4.96 4.20 -11.84
N LEU A 222 5.14 3.41 -12.90
CA LEU A 222 4.81 1.98 -12.90
C LEU A 222 5.95 1.14 -13.50
N GLY A 223 6.19 -0.06 -12.99
CA GLY A 223 7.03 -1.06 -13.67
C GLY A 223 8.04 -1.75 -12.77
N THR A 224 9.16 -2.18 -13.36
CA THR A 224 10.29 -2.73 -12.59
C THR A 224 11.18 -1.56 -12.17
N LEU A 225 11.02 -1.06 -10.93
CA LEU A 225 11.59 0.19 -10.43
C LEU A 225 12.41 0.00 -9.15
N LEU A 226 13.73 0.12 -9.21
CA LEU A 226 14.58 -0.04 -8.01
C LEU A 226 14.29 1.02 -6.95
N LYS A 227 13.95 2.23 -7.39
CA LYS A 227 13.66 3.34 -6.49
C LYS A 227 12.68 4.32 -7.11
N VAL A 228 11.67 4.72 -6.33
CA VAL A 228 10.82 5.87 -6.61
C VAL A 228 10.93 6.81 -5.43
N THR A 229 11.30 8.06 -5.68
CA THR A 229 11.38 9.11 -4.65
C THR A 229 10.59 10.34 -5.03
N THR A 230 9.92 10.95 -4.06
CA THR A 230 9.32 12.28 -4.24
C THR A 230 9.98 13.30 -3.34
N HIS A 231 10.19 14.52 -3.86
CA HIS A 231 10.77 15.63 -3.12
C HIS A 231 10.10 16.95 -3.52
N ASP A 232 9.86 17.85 -2.57
CA ASP A 232 9.36 19.21 -2.81
C ASP A 232 8.02 19.32 -3.56
N ILE A 233 7.24 18.23 -3.67
CA ILE A 233 5.93 18.22 -4.34
C ILE A 233 4.74 18.54 -3.43
N SER A 234 4.97 18.85 -2.15
CA SER A 234 3.90 19.11 -1.17
C SER A 234 3.08 20.38 -1.45
N ALA A 235 3.58 21.28 -2.29
CA ALA A 235 2.88 22.48 -2.71
C ALA A 235 1.84 22.24 -3.82
N ILE A 236 1.81 21.02 -4.40
CA ILE A 236 0.92 20.63 -5.50
C ILE A 236 -0.14 19.66 -4.96
N ALA A 237 -1.41 19.99 -5.16
CA ALA A 237 -2.52 19.09 -4.91
C ALA A 237 -2.76 18.17 -6.12
N PHE A 238 -2.69 16.86 -5.90
CA PHE A 238 -2.94 15.85 -6.94
C PHE A 238 -4.37 15.29 -6.84
N GLU A 239 -5.04 15.05 -7.96
CA GLU A 239 -6.27 14.23 -7.97
C GLU A 239 -5.95 12.78 -7.60
N LYS A 240 -4.88 12.23 -8.21
CA LYS A 240 -4.48 10.84 -7.96
C LYS A 240 -3.00 10.61 -8.21
N VAL A 241 -2.37 9.90 -7.28
CA VAL A 241 -1.00 9.42 -7.42
C VAL A 241 -0.97 7.90 -7.35
N LYS A 242 -0.26 7.29 -8.31
CA LYS A 242 -0.02 5.85 -8.34
C LYS A 242 1.46 5.54 -8.49
N PHE A 243 2.01 4.79 -7.54
CA PHE A 243 3.35 4.24 -7.64
C PHE A 243 3.28 2.71 -7.62
N SER A 244 3.95 2.06 -8.57
CA SER A 244 3.95 0.59 -8.61
C SER A 244 5.30 0.06 -9.03
N SER A 245 5.93 -0.72 -8.15
CA SER A 245 7.21 -1.39 -8.43
C SER A 245 7.10 -2.90 -8.27
N VAL A 246 7.72 -3.66 -9.16
CA VAL A 246 7.93 -5.10 -8.92
C VAL A 246 9.01 -5.29 -7.85
N VAL A 247 10.15 -4.61 -7.98
CA VAL A 247 11.27 -4.75 -7.03
C VAL A 247 11.89 -3.38 -6.81
N GLY A 248 11.95 -2.93 -5.56
CA GLY A 248 12.59 -1.68 -5.17
C GLY A 248 11.89 -0.98 -4.02
N SER A 249 12.32 0.24 -3.71
CA SER A 249 11.73 1.05 -2.64
C SER A 249 10.92 2.21 -3.19
N ILE A 250 9.76 2.47 -2.60
CA ILE A 250 8.99 3.71 -2.84
C ILE A 250 9.11 4.57 -1.59
N VAL A 251 9.63 5.79 -1.74
CA VAL A 251 9.79 6.75 -0.64
C VAL A 251 9.14 8.07 -1.03
N VAL A 252 8.09 8.44 -0.32
CA VAL A 252 7.32 9.66 -0.54
C VAL A 252 7.54 10.58 0.66
N ASP A 253 8.16 11.76 0.44
CA ASP A 253 8.45 12.69 1.54
C ASP A 253 7.19 13.39 2.05
N SER A 254 6.51 14.15 1.21
CA SER A 254 5.26 14.81 1.55
C SER A 254 4.39 14.92 0.31
N LEU A 255 3.13 14.53 0.42
CA LEU A 255 2.21 14.47 -0.70
C LEU A 255 0.82 14.96 -0.31
N VAL A 256 0.24 15.84 -1.14
CA VAL A 256 -1.15 16.29 -1.05
C VAL A 256 -1.91 15.66 -2.20
N THR A 257 -2.79 14.70 -1.93
CA THR A 257 -3.56 14.00 -2.98
C THR A 257 -4.90 13.50 -2.46
N ASP A 258 -5.94 13.52 -3.29
CA ASP A 258 -7.22 12.90 -2.92
C ASP A 258 -7.05 11.37 -2.79
N SER A 259 -6.23 10.78 -3.68
CA SER A 259 -5.99 9.34 -3.71
C SER A 259 -4.52 9.00 -3.92
N LEU A 260 -3.96 8.15 -3.04
CA LEU A 260 -2.67 7.49 -3.22
C LEU A 260 -2.89 5.98 -3.34
N VAL A 261 -2.32 5.38 -4.39
CA VAL A 261 -2.21 3.92 -4.54
C VAL A 261 -0.74 3.56 -4.72
N SER A 262 -0.17 2.77 -3.82
CA SER A 262 1.22 2.34 -3.87
C SER A 262 1.33 0.83 -3.76
N ASP A 263 1.93 0.16 -4.75
CA ASP A 263 2.05 -1.29 -4.80
C ASP A 263 3.52 -1.71 -5.02
N VAL A 264 4.07 -2.57 -4.15
CA VAL A 264 5.42 -3.13 -4.30
C VAL A 264 5.40 -4.65 -4.17
N THR A 265 5.92 -5.40 -5.14
CA THR A 265 6.05 -6.86 -4.91
C THR A 265 7.18 -7.16 -3.91
N THR A 266 8.35 -6.54 -4.08
CA THR A 266 9.47 -6.72 -3.15
C THR A 266 10.18 -5.41 -2.84
N GLY A 267 10.17 -5.02 -1.58
CA GLY A 267 10.81 -3.82 -1.04
C GLY A 267 9.84 -2.93 -0.25
N PRO A 268 10.38 -1.89 0.40
CA PRO A 268 9.60 -1.08 1.33
C PRO A 268 8.80 0.02 0.61
N ILE A 269 7.68 0.39 1.21
CA ILE A 269 6.92 1.62 0.92
C ILE A 269 7.01 2.50 2.17
N VAL A 270 7.51 3.73 2.01
CA VAL A 270 7.62 4.70 3.11
C VAL A 270 6.99 6.00 2.67
N VAL A 271 5.90 6.40 3.31
CA VAL A 271 5.21 7.68 3.06
C VAL A 271 5.27 8.50 4.34
N LYS A 272 6.14 9.51 4.37
CA LYS A 272 6.45 10.27 5.60
C LYS A 272 5.40 11.31 5.96
N ALA A 273 4.61 11.77 4.99
CA ALA A 273 3.43 12.60 5.21
C ALA A 273 2.49 12.52 4.00
N LEU A 274 1.25 12.15 4.26
CA LEU A 274 0.18 12.11 3.27
C LEU A 274 -1.03 12.87 3.79
N THR A 275 -1.54 13.79 2.99
CA THR A 275 -2.81 14.49 3.27
C THR A 275 -3.60 14.67 1.99
N ALA A 276 -4.87 15.05 2.13
CA ALA A 276 -5.72 15.45 1.02
C ALA A 276 -5.93 16.98 1.03
N PRO A 277 -6.32 17.59 -0.08
CA PRO A 277 -6.83 18.95 -0.09
C PRO A 277 -7.92 19.18 0.98
N SER A 278 -7.98 20.39 1.53
CA SER A 278 -9.02 20.73 2.50
C SER A 278 -10.41 20.55 1.88
N GLY A 279 -11.31 19.90 2.62
CA GLY A 279 -12.67 19.63 2.16
C GLY A 279 -12.83 18.34 1.37
N THR A 280 -11.75 17.62 1.03
CA THR A 280 -11.80 16.34 0.31
C THR A 280 -11.38 15.16 1.18
N PRO A 281 -11.94 13.95 0.95
CA PRO A 281 -11.57 12.76 1.70
C PRO A 281 -10.17 12.29 1.30
N LEU A 282 -9.43 11.81 2.31
CA LEU A 282 -8.13 11.17 2.11
C LEU A 282 -8.33 9.69 1.80
N LYS A 283 -7.84 9.22 0.65
CA LYS A 283 -7.87 7.80 0.27
C LYS A 283 -6.46 7.26 0.03
N ALA A 284 -5.99 6.38 0.91
CA ALA A 284 -4.67 5.78 0.82
C ALA A 284 -4.75 4.26 0.72
N THR A 285 -4.09 3.66 -0.27
CA THR A 285 -3.93 2.21 -0.40
C THR A 285 -2.46 1.86 -0.59
N LEU A 286 -1.86 1.15 0.36
CA LEU A 286 -0.49 0.64 0.25
C LEU A 286 -0.52 -0.90 0.26
N SER A 287 0.18 -1.53 -0.67
CA SER A 287 0.25 -2.98 -0.77
C SER A 287 1.68 -3.44 -0.99
N THR A 288 2.17 -4.37 -0.17
CA THR A 288 3.46 -5.02 -0.38
C THR A 288 3.39 -6.54 -0.25
N THR A 289 4.04 -7.29 -1.13
CA THR A 289 4.13 -8.76 -0.93
C THR A 289 5.25 -9.09 0.06
N VAL A 290 6.44 -8.53 -0.15
CA VAL A 290 7.58 -8.71 0.76
C VAL A 290 8.21 -7.36 1.02
N GLY A 291 8.00 -6.80 2.21
CA GLY A 291 8.55 -5.51 2.59
C GLY A 291 7.76 -4.84 3.70
N GLN A 292 8.34 -3.77 4.21
CA GLN A 292 7.71 -2.90 5.20
C GLN A 292 6.81 -1.87 4.52
N ALA A 293 5.71 -1.50 5.17
CA ALA A 293 4.85 -0.40 4.74
C ALA A 293 4.69 0.62 5.89
N ASP A 294 5.26 1.80 5.71
CA ASP A 294 5.16 2.92 6.65
C ASP A 294 4.31 4.03 6.06
N LEU A 295 3.32 4.50 6.80
CA LEU A 295 2.46 5.62 6.41
C LEU A 295 2.23 6.56 7.59
N VAL A 296 2.51 7.84 7.36
CA VAL A 296 2.03 8.94 8.20
C VAL A 296 0.91 9.65 7.46
N ALA A 297 -0.32 9.47 7.92
CA ALA A 297 -1.52 10.10 7.37
C ALA A 297 -1.94 11.30 8.23
N ILE A 298 -2.16 12.43 7.58
CA ILE A 298 -2.66 13.68 8.17
C ILE A 298 -4.06 13.92 7.61
N VAL A 299 -5.07 13.80 8.46
CA VAL A 299 -6.48 13.78 8.09
C VAL A 299 -7.04 15.20 8.09
N PRO A 300 -7.40 15.79 6.92
CA PRO A 300 -8.00 17.11 6.86
C PRO A 300 -9.49 17.08 7.27
N ASP A 301 -10.06 18.26 7.56
CA ASP A 301 -11.52 18.37 7.67
C ASP A 301 -12.19 18.23 6.28
N LEU A 302 -13.39 17.68 6.26
CA LEU A 302 -14.25 17.59 5.09
C LEU A 302 -15.16 18.82 4.96
N SER A 303 -15.63 19.10 3.75
CA SER A 303 -16.59 20.16 3.52
C SER A 303 -17.94 19.83 4.18
N ASP A 304 -18.65 20.82 4.70
CA ASP A 304 -19.95 20.61 5.36
C ASP A 304 -21.03 20.03 4.42
N ASP A 305 -20.87 20.24 3.11
CA ASP A 305 -21.74 19.69 2.06
C ASP A 305 -21.25 18.33 1.51
N TYR A 306 -20.22 17.74 2.11
CA TYR A 306 -19.71 16.45 1.69
C TYR A 306 -20.64 15.31 2.14
N GLU A 307 -21.32 14.69 1.17
CA GLU A 307 -22.25 13.56 1.42
C GLU A 307 -21.64 12.17 1.16
N GLY A 308 -20.33 12.08 0.91
CA GLY A 308 -19.66 10.83 0.55
C GLY A 308 -19.09 10.02 1.73
N ASP A 309 -18.36 8.97 1.40
CA ASP A 309 -17.59 8.19 2.39
C ASP A 309 -16.45 9.04 2.97
N GLY A 310 -16.19 8.89 4.27
CA GLY A 310 -15.09 9.57 4.95
C GLY A 310 -13.69 9.15 4.48
N HIS A 311 -12.69 9.42 5.30
CA HIS A 311 -11.30 9.08 5.01
C HIS A 311 -11.10 7.55 5.04
N THR A 312 -10.26 7.03 4.15
CA THR A 312 -9.97 5.60 4.06
C THR A 312 -8.48 5.34 3.95
N VAL A 313 -7.95 4.49 4.83
CA VAL A 313 -6.56 4.04 4.82
C VAL A 313 -6.53 2.51 4.81
N ASP A 314 -6.03 1.93 3.74
CA ASP A 314 -5.90 0.48 3.58
C ASP A 314 -4.43 0.10 3.36
N ILE A 315 -3.83 -0.65 4.27
CA ILE A 315 -2.45 -1.13 4.16
C ILE A 315 -2.41 -2.65 4.25
N HIS A 316 -1.83 -3.28 3.24
CA HIS A 316 -1.65 -4.72 3.19
C HIS A 316 -0.17 -5.10 3.00
N SER A 317 0.28 -6.06 3.80
CA SER A 317 1.56 -6.74 3.58
C SER A 317 1.34 -8.27 3.56
N THR A 318 1.94 -9.02 2.66
CA THR A 318 1.97 -10.49 2.84
C THR A 318 3.06 -10.87 3.84
N THR A 319 4.25 -10.30 3.72
CA THR A 319 5.36 -10.52 4.64
C THR A 319 6.10 -9.21 4.89
N GLY A 320 6.09 -8.78 6.14
CA GLY A 320 6.74 -7.57 6.61
C GLY A 320 5.85 -6.79 7.56
N ASP A 321 6.46 -5.76 8.13
CA ASP A 321 5.83 -4.94 9.17
C ASP A 321 5.06 -3.77 8.55
N ILE A 322 4.00 -3.37 9.23
CA ILE A 322 3.19 -2.21 8.90
C ILE A 322 3.29 -1.24 10.06
N HIS A 323 3.68 0.00 9.78
CA HIS A 323 3.59 1.11 10.73
C HIS A 323 2.67 2.19 10.15
N LEU A 324 1.60 2.48 10.87
CA LEU A 324 0.65 3.51 10.51
C LEU A 324 0.56 4.53 11.65
N ASP A 325 0.84 5.77 11.33
CA ASP A 325 0.57 6.91 12.20
C ASP A 325 -0.53 7.77 11.54
N VAL A 326 -1.62 8.01 12.26
CA VAL A 326 -2.73 8.86 11.82
C VAL A 326 -2.83 10.02 12.81
N SER A 327 -2.92 11.24 12.27
CA SER A 327 -3.11 12.47 13.05
C SER A 327 -4.11 13.39 12.35
N PRO A 328 -4.86 14.22 13.10
CA PRO A 328 -5.66 15.27 12.49
C PRO A 328 -4.76 16.38 11.93
N ALA A 329 -5.23 17.07 10.88
CA ALA A 329 -4.58 18.29 10.42
C ALA A 329 -4.68 19.41 11.46
N ASP A 330 -3.65 20.25 11.56
CA ASP A 330 -3.63 21.43 12.44
C ASP A 330 -4.61 22.51 11.94
N ASN A 331 -5.88 22.38 12.33
CA ASN A 331 -6.97 23.27 11.89
C ASN A 331 -7.02 24.58 12.70
N SER A 332 -5.86 25.17 13.01
CA SER A 332 -5.74 26.51 13.64
C SER A 332 -6.44 27.61 12.83
N LYS A 333 -6.76 27.33 11.56
CA LYS A 333 -7.60 28.13 10.67
C LYS A 333 -8.85 27.33 10.26
N LYS A 334 -9.71 26.95 11.20
CA LYS A 334 -11.03 26.39 10.86
C LYS A 334 -11.73 27.33 9.90
N SER A 335 -11.95 26.89 8.67
CA SER A 335 -12.94 27.52 7.82
C SER A 335 -14.31 27.29 8.46
N SER A 336 -15.25 28.22 8.32
CA SER A 336 -16.59 28.08 8.89
C SER A 336 -17.45 26.99 8.25
N HIS A 337 -16.90 26.24 7.29
CA HIS A 337 -17.61 25.32 6.40
C HIS A 337 -16.94 23.94 6.29
N THR A 338 -16.17 23.56 7.31
CA THR A 338 -15.53 22.24 7.34
C THR A 338 -15.74 21.56 8.69
N THR A 339 -15.96 20.24 8.66
CA THR A 339 -16.09 19.38 9.84
C THR A 339 -15.14 18.17 9.76
N PRO A 340 -14.70 17.62 10.91
CA PRO A 340 -13.96 16.37 10.93
C PRO A 340 -14.76 15.24 10.26
N GLY A 341 -14.18 14.59 9.24
CA GLY A 341 -14.79 13.45 8.59
C GLY A 341 -14.43 12.13 9.25
N ASP A 342 -15.34 11.17 9.33
CA ASP A 342 -15.05 9.83 9.86
C ASP A 342 -13.90 9.15 9.11
N ILE A 343 -13.20 8.23 9.77
CA ILE A 343 -12.08 7.50 9.17
C ILE A 343 -12.23 5.98 9.31
N SER A 344 -11.97 5.28 8.22
CA SER A 344 -11.83 3.82 8.16
C SER A 344 -10.37 3.44 7.95
N VAL A 345 -9.84 2.59 8.82
CA VAL A 345 -8.46 2.10 8.79
C VAL A 345 -8.46 0.59 8.72
N THR A 346 -7.94 0.03 7.62
CA THR A 346 -7.68 -1.40 7.49
C THR A 346 -6.18 -1.66 7.41
N THR A 347 -5.63 -2.44 8.35
CA THR A 347 -4.26 -2.95 8.25
C THR A 347 -4.24 -4.47 8.30
N SER A 348 -3.53 -5.11 7.37
CA SER A 348 -3.47 -6.58 7.32
C SER A 348 -2.10 -7.09 6.92
N THR A 349 -1.49 -7.91 7.78
CA THR A 349 -0.27 -8.67 7.46
C THR A 349 -0.46 -10.18 7.63
N ASP A 350 0.07 -11.02 6.75
CA ASP A 350 0.07 -12.47 7.00
C ASP A 350 1.21 -12.87 7.94
N VAL A 351 2.38 -12.28 7.73
CA VAL A 351 3.59 -12.50 8.52
C VAL A 351 4.25 -11.17 8.83
N GLY A 352 4.08 -10.68 10.06
CA GLY A 352 4.70 -9.44 10.52
C GLY A 352 3.92 -8.78 11.64
N LEU A 353 4.42 -7.63 12.06
CA LEU A 353 3.78 -6.74 13.02
C LEU A 353 2.91 -5.71 12.28
N ALA A 354 1.73 -5.43 12.80
CA ALA A 354 0.96 -4.25 12.43
C ALA A 354 0.88 -3.31 13.65
N VAL A 355 1.51 -2.15 13.56
CA VAL A 355 1.41 -1.06 14.54
C VAL A 355 0.55 0.05 13.97
N ASN A 356 -0.44 0.49 14.75
CA ASN A 356 -1.28 1.61 14.39
C ASN A 356 -1.30 2.61 15.55
N ASN A 357 -0.81 3.83 15.36
CA ASN A 357 -0.97 4.93 16.31
C ASN A 357 -1.93 5.93 15.70
N ILE A 358 -3.09 6.12 16.33
CA ILE A 358 -4.18 6.89 15.75
C ILE A 358 -4.62 7.96 16.74
N ASP A 359 -4.38 9.21 16.37
CA ASP A 359 -5.01 10.39 16.94
C ASP A 359 -5.93 11.02 15.90
N LEU A 360 -7.06 11.57 16.34
CA LEU A 360 -8.13 12.09 15.48
C LEU A 360 -8.63 13.44 16.00
N ALA A 361 -9.48 14.11 15.22
CA ALA A 361 -10.10 15.36 15.67
C ALA A 361 -11.38 15.08 16.49
N ASP A 362 -11.69 15.95 17.45
CA ASP A 362 -12.88 15.84 18.31
C ASP A 362 -14.16 15.63 17.49
N GLY A 363 -14.94 14.59 17.84
CA GLY A 363 -16.20 14.23 17.18
C GLY A 363 -16.08 13.26 16.00
N GLN A 364 -14.86 12.89 15.58
CA GLN A 364 -14.60 11.95 14.51
C GLN A 364 -14.82 10.49 14.95
N LEU A 365 -15.49 9.67 14.13
CA LEU A 365 -15.58 8.22 14.35
C LEU A 365 -14.42 7.48 13.69
N LEU A 366 -14.00 6.39 14.34
CA LEU A 366 -12.95 5.49 13.86
C LEU A 366 -13.47 4.07 13.64
N PHE A 367 -13.32 3.58 12.41
CA PHE A 367 -13.54 2.18 12.06
C PHE A 367 -12.19 1.51 11.84
N LEU A 368 -11.65 0.87 12.88
CA LEU A 368 -10.35 0.22 12.83
C LEU A 368 -10.51 -1.29 12.66
N ARG A 369 -9.97 -1.83 11.57
CA ARG A 369 -9.81 -3.26 11.33
C ARG A 369 -8.34 -3.59 11.14
N SER A 370 -7.71 -4.18 12.14
CA SER A 370 -6.30 -4.59 12.05
C SER A 370 -6.14 -6.09 12.24
N LYS A 371 -5.37 -6.73 11.35
CA LYS A 371 -5.18 -8.18 11.34
C LYS A 371 -3.72 -8.58 11.14
N SER A 372 -3.25 -9.56 11.91
CA SER A 372 -2.02 -10.30 11.61
C SER A 372 -2.27 -11.81 11.67
N ALA A 373 -1.98 -12.57 10.59
CA ALA A 373 -2.22 -14.02 10.63
C ALA A 373 -1.24 -14.73 11.57
N THR A 374 0.04 -14.37 11.55
CA THR A 374 1.08 -15.07 12.33
C THR A 374 1.91 -14.19 13.24
N GLY A 375 1.76 -12.87 13.19
CA GLY A 375 2.52 -11.95 14.02
C GLY A 375 1.67 -11.25 15.07
N THR A 376 1.90 -9.95 15.23
CA THR A 376 1.31 -9.12 16.30
C THR A 376 0.49 -7.99 15.70
N VAL A 377 -0.56 -7.60 16.40
CA VAL A 377 -1.29 -6.36 16.15
C VAL A 377 -1.24 -5.52 17.41
N ASP A 378 -0.65 -4.34 17.32
CA ASP A 378 -0.62 -3.35 18.39
C ASP A 378 -1.27 -2.05 17.87
N SER A 379 -2.36 -1.62 18.50
CA SER A 379 -3.01 -0.35 18.18
C SER A 379 -3.08 0.53 19.41
N THR A 380 -2.65 1.78 19.25
CA THR A 380 -2.79 2.87 20.24
C THR A 380 -3.74 3.89 19.65
N VAL A 381 -4.82 4.20 20.35
CA VAL A 381 -5.88 5.10 19.89
C VAL A 381 -6.15 6.13 20.98
N SER A 382 -6.29 7.39 20.61
CA SER A 382 -6.70 8.44 21.54
C SER A 382 -8.07 8.13 22.17
N ASP A 383 -8.19 8.30 23.49
CA ASP A 383 -9.36 7.87 24.24
C ASP A 383 -10.61 8.75 24.03
N LYS A 384 -10.46 9.88 23.35
CA LYS A 384 -11.53 10.83 23.04
C LYS A 384 -12.58 10.28 22.05
N PHE A 385 -12.32 9.13 21.44
CA PHE A 385 -13.04 8.68 20.25
C PHE A 385 -13.82 7.38 20.43
N LEU A 386 -14.77 7.19 19.50
CA LEU A 386 -15.67 6.05 19.39
C LEU A 386 -15.71 5.53 17.96
N GLY A 387 -16.37 4.39 17.80
CA GLY A 387 -16.50 3.70 16.52
C GLY A 387 -16.39 2.19 16.71
N GLN A 388 -15.80 1.51 15.73
CA GLN A 388 -15.70 0.06 15.73
C GLN A 388 -14.24 -0.38 15.69
N PHE A 389 -13.82 -1.15 16.69
CA PHE A 389 -12.47 -1.69 16.81
C PHE A 389 -12.49 -3.20 16.63
N SER A 390 -11.85 -3.68 15.57
CA SER A 390 -11.72 -5.10 15.24
C SER A 390 -10.25 -5.45 15.05
N LEU A 391 -9.63 -5.94 16.12
CA LEU A 391 -8.24 -6.39 16.11
C LEU A 391 -8.23 -7.90 16.16
N ARG A 392 -7.51 -8.52 15.22
CA ARG A 392 -7.42 -9.98 15.16
C ARG A 392 -6.02 -10.44 14.91
N THR A 393 -5.59 -11.41 15.68
CA THR A 393 -4.55 -12.32 15.22
C THR A 393 -5.07 -13.74 15.19
N ASP A 394 -4.65 -14.55 14.21
CA ASP A 394 -4.91 -16.00 14.30
C ASP A 394 -4.02 -16.64 15.39
N MET A 395 -3.23 -15.80 16.05
CA MET A 395 -2.13 -16.12 16.88
C MET A 395 -2.12 -15.10 18.08
N GLY A 396 -2.74 -15.34 19.27
CA GLY A 396 -2.36 -14.72 20.57
C GLY A 396 -3.07 -14.72 21.89
N THR A 397 -2.43 -13.93 22.77
CA THR A 397 -3.02 -13.28 23.92
C THR A 397 -3.65 -11.98 23.47
N VAL A 398 -4.79 -11.63 24.04
CA VAL A 398 -5.42 -10.33 23.85
C VAL A 398 -5.18 -9.41 25.04
N ALA A 399 -5.00 -8.13 24.76
CA ALA A 399 -5.06 -7.07 25.76
C ALA A 399 -5.90 -5.90 25.23
N VAL A 400 -6.73 -5.36 26.11
CA VAL A 400 -7.38 -4.06 25.92
C VAL A 400 -7.06 -3.26 27.17
N ILE A 401 -6.40 -2.12 27.00
CA ILE A 401 -5.96 -1.23 28.07
C ILE A 401 -6.75 0.07 27.92
N GLY A 402 -7.55 0.40 28.92
CA GLY A 402 -8.25 1.68 28.98
C GLY A 402 -7.31 2.81 29.42
N ALA A 403 -7.69 4.06 29.14
CA ALA A 403 -6.94 5.23 29.59
C ALA A 403 -7.10 5.42 31.12
N GLU A 404 -5.98 5.60 31.84
CA GLU A 404 -5.96 5.55 33.32
C GLU A 404 -6.70 6.72 34.00
N ASP A 405 -6.89 7.85 33.29
CA ASP A 405 -7.51 9.08 33.83
C ASP A 405 -8.71 9.58 33.00
N SER A 406 -9.38 8.70 32.26
CA SER A 406 -10.52 9.08 31.42
C SER A 406 -11.87 8.79 32.05
N ALA A 407 -12.88 9.57 31.64
CA ALA A 407 -14.29 9.31 31.87
C ALA A 407 -14.85 8.15 31.02
N SER A 408 -14.01 7.51 30.19
CA SER A 408 -14.42 6.38 29.38
C SER A 408 -14.50 5.09 30.21
N GLU A 409 -15.52 4.28 29.93
CA GLU A 409 -15.75 3.01 30.59
C GLU A 409 -15.80 1.89 29.54
N ILE A 410 -15.23 0.72 29.85
CA ILE A 410 -15.31 -0.46 28.96
C ILE A 410 -16.10 -1.56 29.65
N GLU A 411 -17.22 -1.94 29.06
CA GLU A 411 -18.03 -3.07 29.49
C GLU A 411 -17.79 -4.28 28.59
N TYR A 412 -17.38 -5.40 29.19
CA TYR A 412 -17.11 -6.62 28.44
C TYR A 412 -18.29 -7.59 28.48
N GLN A 413 -18.75 -7.98 27.28
CA GLN A 413 -19.61 -9.14 27.10
C GLN A 413 -18.82 -10.44 27.19
N LYS A 414 -17.56 -10.43 26.75
CA LYS A 414 -16.63 -11.55 26.85
C LYS A 414 -15.23 -11.05 27.19
N ASN A 415 -14.69 -11.53 28.31
CA ASN A 415 -13.37 -11.14 28.79
C ASN A 415 -12.54 -12.39 29.15
N SER A 416 -11.86 -12.95 28.15
CA SER A 416 -10.97 -14.10 28.34
C SER A 416 -9.53 -13.74 27.95
N PRO A 417 -8.54 -14.60 28.23
CA PRO A 417 -7.15 -14.37 27.80
C PRO A 417 -6.96 -14.30 26.27
N ARG A 418 -7.93 -14.75 25.49
CA ARG A 418 -7.87 -14.87 24.02
C ARG A 418 -8.93 -14.05 23.27
N VAL A 419 -9.94 -13.57 23.97
CA VAL A 419 -11.03 -12.81 23.37
C VAL A 419 -11.47 -11.71 24.32
N LYS A 420 -11.46 -10.46 23.85
CA LYS A 420 -12.14 -9.32 24.47
C LYS A 420 -13.23 -8.84 23.51
N ILE A 421 -14.50 -8.96 23.90
CA ILE A 421 -15.63 -8.40 23.16
C ILE A 421 -16.43 -7.54 24.14
N GLY A 422 -16.72 -6.31 23.77
CA GLY A 422 -17.35 -5.35 24.65
C GLY A 422 -17.74 -4.05 23.97
N ARG A 423 -18.14 -3.10 24.79
CA ARG A 423 -18.54 -1.75 24.40
C ARG A 423 -17.71 -0.74 25.18
N LYS A 424 -17.31 0.34 24.52
CA LYS A 424 -16.70 1.51 25.14
C LYS A 424 -17.77 2.60 25.24
N PHE A 425 -17.83 3.25 26.39
CA PHE A 425 -18.73 4.36 26.65
C PHE A 425 -17.90 5.60 26.94
N ILE A 426 -18.33 6.75 26.42
CA ILE A 426 -17.82 8.06 26.83
C ILE A 426 -19.01 8.86 27.32
N LYS A 427 -18.94 9.33 28.57
CA LYS A 427 -19.88 10.31 29.10
C LYS A 427 -19.44 11.68 28.64
N THR A 428 -20.27 12.34 27.84
CA THR A 428 -20.04 13.72 27.41
C THR A 428 -20.52 14.70 28.48
N ASP A 429 -20.02 15.94 28.44
CA ASP A 429 -20.35 16.99 29.43
C ASP A 429 -21.85 17.32 29.49
N ASP A 430 -22.60 17.03 28.41
CA ASP A 430 -24.06 17.19 28.33
C ASP A 430 -24.84 15.99 28.90
N GLY A 431 -24.14 15.04 29.52
CA GLY A 431 -24.72 13.83 30.12
C GLY A 431 -25.16 12.77 29.11
N LYS A 432 -24.90 12.97 27.81
CA LYS A 432 -25.12 11.91 26.81
C LYS A 432 -24.05 10.83 26.96
N VAL A 433 -24.46 9.61 26.65
CA VAL A 433 -23.55 8.48 26.57
C VAL A 433 -23.38 8.15 25.11
N GLN A 434 -22.15 8.24 24.63
CA GLN A 434 -21.80 7.77 23.30
C GLN A 434 -21.16 6.37 23.43
N GLU A 435 -21.44 5.47 22.47
CA GLU A 435 -21.04 4.05 22.51
C GLU A 435 -20.17 3.66 21.30
N GLY A 436 -19.15 2.85 21.54
CA GLY A 436 -18.29 2.22 20.52
C GLY A 436 -18.15 0.71 20.77
N GLN A 437 -17.82 -0.04 19.73
CA GLN A 437 -17.71 -1.50 19.79
C GLN A 437 -16.26 -1.97 19.81
N ILE A 438 -15.93 -2.91 20.70
CA ILE A 438 -14.60 -3.50 20.81
C ILE A 438 -14.69 -5.00 20.54
N ALA A 439 -13.88 -5.48 19.60
CA ALA A 439 -13.65 -6.88 19.31
C ALA A 439 -12.14 -7.12 19.11
N VAL A 440 -11.48 -7.66 20.13
CA VAL A 440 -10.07 -8.06 20.08
C VAL A 440 -9.99 -9.58 20.23
N LEU A 441 -9.50 -10.27 19.20
CA LEU A 441 -9.49 -11.73 19.13
C LEU A 441 -8.09 -12.26 18.81
N SER A 442 -7.75 -13.39 19.42
CA SER A 442 -6.42 -13.95 19.30
C SER A 442 -6.39 -15.45 19.64
N ASP A 443 -5.92 -16.30 18.71
CA ASP A 443 -5.88 -17.76 18.98
C ASP A 443 -4.53 -18.25 19.60
N PHE A 444 -3.32 -17.94 19.06
CA PHE A 444 -1.89 -18.18 19.58
C PHE A 444 -0.61 -17.26 19.18
N GLY A 445 -0.02 -16.27 19.94
CA GLY A 445 0.68 -14.96 19.50
C GLY A 445 0.28 -13.62 20.30
N ARG A 446 0.04 -12.40 19.73
CA ARG A 446 -0.48 -11.20 20.50
C ARG A 446 -1.36 -10.19 19.70
N ALA A 447 -2.48 -9.74 20.28
CA ALA A 447 -3.27 -8.59 19.82
C ALA A 447 -3.51 -7.59 20.98
N LYS A 448 -3.19 -6.31 20.81
CA LYS A 448 -3.31 -5.28 21.86
C LYS A 448 -3.99 -4.01 21.33
N LEU A 449 -5.01 -3.55 22.05
CA LEU A 449 -5.62 -2.23 21.90
C LEU A 449 -5.32 -1.40 23.14
N THR A 450 -4.81 -0.18 22.99
CA THR A 450 -4.53 0.75 24.08
C THR A 450 -5.24 2.06 23.79
N PHE A 451 -5.99 2.54 24.78
CA PHE A 451 -6.52 3.90 24.78
C PHE A 451 -5.59 4.82 25.57
N VAL A 452 -5.29 6.00 25.04
CA VAL A 452 -4.37 6.99 25.65
C VAL A 452 -4.99 8.36 25.83
#